data_AF-A0A6S6XDM3-F1
#
_entry.id   AF-A0A6S6XDM3-F1
#
_cell.length_a   1.000
_cell.length_b   1.000
_cell.length_c   1.000
_cell.angle_alpha   90.00
_cell.angle_beta   90.00
_cell.angle_gamma   90.00
#
_symmetry.space_group_name_H-M   'P 1'
#
loop_
_entity.id
_entity.type
_entity.pdbx_description
1 polymer ?
#
loop_
_entity_poly.entity_id
_entity_poly.type
_entity_poly.pdbx_seq_one_letter_code
_entity_poly.pdbx_strand_id
1 'polypeptide(L)' 'MFKIIKPFSNANIPRTIRFTEELFEELNKTAEKNNVSFNLLVLQCCRYALDHLDRDGEEQEQ' A
#
# COMPACT_ATOMS: atom_id res chain seq x y z
N MET A 1 9.57 -2.20 -9.75
CA MET A 1 10.06 -1.12 -8.85
C MET A 1 8.87 -0.31 -8.39
N PHE A 2 8.65 -0.20 -7.08
CA PHE A 2 7.53 0.55 -6.50
C PHE A 2 7.71 2.06 -6.71
N LYS A 3 6.66 2.74 -7.20
CA LYS A 3 6.63 4.19 -7.39
C LYS A 3 5.37 4.76 -6.76
N ILE A 4 5.53 5.80 -5.94
CA ILE A 4 4.43 6.47 -5.27
C ILE A 4 3.70 7.38 -6.27
N ILE A 5 2.43 7.09 -6.55
CA ILE A 5 1.59 7.79 -7.53
C ILE A 5 0.27 8.27 -6.90
N LYS A 6 -0.33 9.38 -7.36
CA LYS A 6 -1.49 10.00 -6.67
C LYS A 6 -2.92 9.46 -6.96
N PRO A 7 -3.22 8.29 -7.58
CA PRO A 7 -4.57 8.02 -8.08
C PRO A 7 -5.57 7.52 -7.01
N PHE A 8 -5.21 7.33 -5.74
CA PHE A 8 -6.14 6.85 -4.70
C PHE A 8 -6.95 7.97 -4.03
N SER A 9 -7.51 8.88 -4.82
CA SER A 9 -8.21 10.08 -4.31
C SER A 9 -9.55 9.81 -3.61
N ASN A 10 -10.06 8.56 -3.62
CA ASN A 10 -11.41 8.22 -3.16
C ASN A 10 -11.46 7.10 -2.09
N ALA A 11 -10.41 6.94 -1.27
CA ALA A 11 -10.42 5.98 -0.18
C ALA A 11 -11.41 6.40 0.93
N ASN A 12 -12.63 5.84 0.92
CA ASN A 12 -13.75 6.25 1.78
C ASN A 12 -14.26 5.16 2.75
N ILE A 13 -13.65 3.97 2.74
CA ILE A 13 -14.02 2.86 3.62
C ILE A 13 -13.04 2.81 4.80
N PRO A 14 -13.46 3.16 6.03
CA PRO A 14 -12.56 3.14 7.19
C PRO A 14 -12.25 1.70 7.63
N ARG A 15 -10.97 1.44 7.93
CA ARG A 15 -10.49 0.15 8.47
C ARG A 15 -9.42 0.39 9.53
N THR A 16 -9.49 -0.35 10.62
CA THR A 16 -8.49 -0.31 11.71
C THR A 16 -7.57 -1.51 11.57
N ILE A 17 -6.26 -1.24 11.50
CA ILE A 17 -5.19 -2.26 11.51
C ILE A 17 -4.13 -1.86 12.55
N ARG A 18 -3.42 -2.84 13.11
CA ARG A 18 -2.35 -2.61 14.09
C ARG A 18 -1.00 -2.85 13.42
N PHE A 19 -0.08 -1.90 13.59
CA PHE A 19 1.29 -1.99 13.11
C PHE A 19 2.24 -2.26 14.29
N THR A 20 3.40 -2.85 14.00
CA THR A 20 4.55 -2.76 14.92
C THR A 20 5.09 -1.33 14.90
N GLU A 21 5.75 -0.92 15.98
CA GLU A 21 6.32 0.42 16.11
C GLU A 21 7.32 0.73 14.99
N GLU A 22 8.23 -0.20 14.72
CA GLU A 22 9.24 -0.08 13.66
C GLU A 22 8.61 0.15 12.28
N LEU A 23 7.63 -0.67 11.90
CA LEU A 23 6.97 -0.56 10.60
C LEU A 23 6.16 0.74 10.49
N PHE A 24 5.50 1.16 11.57
CA PHE A 24 4.77 2.41 11.61
C PHE A 24 5.69 3.62 11.39
N GLU A 25 6.84 3.65 12.08
CA GLU A 25 7.82 4.72 11.91
C GLU A 25 8.38 4.78 10.49
N GLU A 26 8.73 3.63 9.91
CA GLU A 26 9.27 3.56 8.56
C GLU A 26 8.27 4.07 7.52
N LEU A 27 7.01 3.64 7.63
CA LEU A 27 5.93 4.09 6.75
C LEU A 27 5.65 5.58 6.92
N ASN A 28 5.64 6.12 8.15
CA ASN A 28 5.45 7.55 8.37
C ASN A 28 6.58 8.38 7.76
N LYS A 29 7.84 8.04 8.04
CA LYS A 29 9.00 8.73 7.48
C LYS A 29 8.97 8.69 5.94
N THR A 30 8.52 7.58 5.37
CA THR A 30 8.36 7.42 3.92
C THR A 30 7.26 8.31 3.36
N ALA A 31 6.10 8.38 4.02
CA ALA A 31 4.99 9.22 3.61
C ALA A 31 5.36 10.71 3.64
N GLU A 32 6.03 11.15 4.72
CA GLU A 32 6.54 12.52 4.88
C GLU A 32 7.54 12.90 3.79
N LYS A 33 8.57 12.05 3.56
CA LYS A 33 9.58 12.29 2.52
C LYS A 33 8.99 12.42 1.11
N ASN A 34 7.88 11.74 0.85
CA ASN A 34 7.22 11.74 -0.46
C ASN A 34 6.03 12.71 -0.53
N ASN A 35 5.79 13.49 0.52
CA ASN A 35 4.68 14.45 0.62
C ASN A 35 3.32 13.82 0.26
N VAL A 36 3.04 12.64 0.84
CA VAL A 36 1.78 11.91 0.72
C VAL A 36 1.19 11.61 2.09
N SER A 37 -0.12 11.42 2.17
CA SER A 37 -0.72 10.98 3.43
C SER A 37 -0.32 9.53 3.73
N PHE A 38 -0.24 9.20 5.02
CA PHE A 38 0.01 7.83 5.48
C PHE A 38 -0.98 6.84 4.84
N ASN A 39 -2.26 7.19 4.79
CA ASN A 39 -3.29 6.37 4.15
C ASN A 39 -3.00 6.13 2.65
N LEU A 40 -2.59 7.16 1.91
CA LEU A 40 -2.25 7.02 0.49
C LEU A 40 -1.07 6.06 0.28
N LEU A 41 -0.04 6.15 1.14
CA LEU A 41 1.10 5.24 1.10
C LEU A 41 0.66 3.79 1.38
N VAL A 42 -0.10 3.55 2.44
CA VAL A 42 -0.58 2.21 2.81
C VAL A 42 -1.37 1.56 1.66
N LEU A 43 -2.27 2.32 1.02
CA LEU A 43 -3.05 1.80 -0.12
C LEU A 43 -2.18 1.40 -1.31
N GLN A 44 -1.16 2.19 -1.61
CA GLN A 44 -0.21 1.85 -2.67
C GLN A 44 0.62 0.62 -2.32
N CYS A 45 1.09 0.51 -1.07
CA CYS A 45 1.82 -0.67 -0.61
C CYS A 45 0.95 -1.93 -0.76
N CYS A 46 -0.33 -1.87 -0.33
CA CYS A 46 -1.29 -2.95 -0.53
C CYS A 46 -1.48 -3.29 -2.02
N ARG A 47 -1.69 -2.29 -2.88
CA ARG A 47 -1.89 -2.51 -4.32
C ARG A 47 -0.66 -3.16 -4.97
N TYR A 48 0.54 -2.65 -4.67
CA TYR A 48 1.78 -3.19 -5.20
C TYR A 48 2.00 -4.65 -4.77
N ALA A 49 1.79 -4.95 -3.49
CA ALA A 49 1.89 -6.31 -2.98
C ALA A 49 0.91 -7.25 -3.68
N LEU A 50 -0.34 -6.82 -3.92
CA LEU A 50 -1.34 -7.62 -4.65
C LEU A 50 -1.05 -7.78 -6.15
N ASP A 51 -0.41 -6.79 -6.78
CA ASP A 51 -0.03 -6.84 -8.20
C ASP A 51 1.16 -7.75 -8.47
N HIS A 52 2.05 -7.90 -7.48
CA HIS A 52 3.28 -8.69 -7.58
C HIS A 52 3.25 -9.91 -6.66
N LEU A 53 2.07 -10.29 -6.17
CA LEU A 53 1.89 -11.54 -5.45
C LEU A 53 2.03 -12.65 -6.48
N ASP A 54 3.06 -13.49 -6.37
CA ASP A 54 3.23 -14.66 -7.23
C ASP A 54 2.02 -15.57 -7.07
N ARG A 55 1.18 -15.60 -8.11
CA ARG A 55 0.00 -16.46 -8.17
C ARG A 55 0.39 -17.78 -8.82
N ASP A 56 1.34 -18.48 -8.24
CA ASP A 56 1.80 -19.80 -8.70
C ASP A 56 0.77 -20.89 -8.38
N GLY A 57 -0.47 -20.70 -8.85
CA GLY A 57 -1.59 -21.61 -8.63
C GLY A 57 -2.97 -21.10 -9.06
N GLU A 58 -3.10 -19.88 -9.61
CA GLU A 58 -4.36 -19.49 -10.27
C GLU A 58 -4.32 -20.00 -11.71
N GLU A 59 -4.95 -21.16 -11.88
CA GLU A 59 -5.19 -21.84 -13.14
C GLU A 59 -5.68 -20.87 -14.23
N GLN A 60 -5.25 -21.16 -15.45
CA GLN A 60 -5.88 -20.68 -16.67
C GLN A 60 -7.38 -21.00 -16.61
N GLU A 61 -8.22 -20.01 -16.34
CA GLU A 61 -9.60 -20.02 -16.84
C GLU A 61 -9.83 -18.76 -17.67
N GLN A 62 -10.47 -19.03 -18.81
CA GLN A 62 -10.45 -18.32 -20.09
C GLN A 62 -11.27 -17.04 -20.11
#